data_AF-A0A536CYR3-F1
#
_entry.id   AF-A0A536CYR3-F1
#
_cell.length_a   1.000
_cell.length_b   1.000
_cell.length_c   1.000
_cell.angle_alpha   90.00
_cell.angle_beta   90.00
_cell.angle_gamma   90.00
#
_symmetry.space_group_name_H-M   'P 1'
#
loop_
_entity.id
_entity.type
_entity.pdbx_description
1 polymer ?
#
loop_
_entity_poly.entity_id
_entity_poly.type
_entity_poly.pdbx_seq_one_letter_code
_entity_poly.pdbx_strand_id
1 'polypeptide(L)'
;MTRRSWLVGAFAVLAFAQTLAYYVYLRDDPGNYNGAGAQGDQVAYVDLAQQILHGTWQGAVHYMPGLPAVIALSQVLLGDPRLGLAVVQGLIYALLVVFAARLAAMAFGDTSSVWAAGAVGLNPALGYYAAQALTEFLTA
;
A
#
# COMPACT_ATOMS: atom_id res chain seq x y z
N MET A 1 16.19 23.32 -6.06
CA MET A 1 14.88 22.65 -6.23
C MET A 1 13.88 23.68 -6.71
N THR A 2 13.15 23.42 -7.81
CA THR A 2 12.13 24.35 -8.32
C THR A 2 10.91 24.36 -7.38
N ARG A 3 10.21 25.49 -7.26
CA ARG A 3 8.99 25.63 -6.42
C ARG A 3 7.87 24.60 -6.72
N ARG A 4 7.98 23.78 -7.76
CA ARG A 4 6.98 22.76 -8.10
C ARG A 4 7.38 21.36 -7.65
N SER A 5 8.69 21.09 -7.50
CA SER A 5 9.16 19.76 -7.09
C SER A 5 8.86 19.46 -5.62
N TRP A 6 8.87 20.47 -4.74
CA TRP A 6 8.53 20.28 -3.34
C TRP A 6 7.05 19.97 -3.13
N LEU A 7 6.15 20.51 -3.99
CA LEU A 7 4.71 20.23 -3.93
C LEU A 7 4.41 18.77 -4.25
N VAL A 8 5.06 18.22 -5.28
CA VAL A 8 4.97 16.79 -5.61
C VAL A 8 5.45 15.94 -4.43
N GLY A 9 6.57 16.33 -3.81
CA GLY A 9 7.06 15.69 -2.59
C GLY A 9 6.07 15.75 -1.44
N ALA A 10 5.43 16.90 -1.22
CA ALA A 10 4.40 17.06 -0.18
C ALA A 10 3.19 16.13 -0.43
N PHE A 11 2.71 16.02 -1.68
CA PHE A 11 1.63 15.09 -2.01
C PHE A 11 2.03 13.63 -1.82
N ALA A 12 3.27 13.26 -2.13
CA ALA A 12 3.78 11.91 -1.87
C ALA A 12 3.82 11.58 -0.37
N VAL A 13 4.22 12.55 0.47
CA VAL A 13 4.19 12.41 1.94
C VAL A 13 2.76 12.30 2.44
N LEU A 14 1.83 13.11 1.93
CA LEU A 14 0.42 13.04 2.31
C LEU A 14 -0.21 11.70 1.91
N ALA A 15 0.12 11.18 0.73
CA ALA A 15 -0.34 9.87 0.27
C ALA A 15 0.13 8.75 1.24
N PHE A 16 1.40 8.77 1.63
CA PHE A 16 1.94 7.85 2.63
C PHE A 16 1.24 7.99 3.99
N ALA A 17 1.10 9.23 4.48
CA ALA A 17 0.46 9.50 5.77
C ALA A 17 -1.01 9.07 5.77
N GLN A 18 -1.72 9.26 4.66
CA GLN A 18 -3.09 8.82 4.49
C GLN A 18 -3.21 7.29 4.57
N THR A 19 -2.30 6.54 3.95
CA THR A 19 -2.26 5.08 4.08
C THR A 19 -2.09 4.64 5.53
N LEU A 20 -1.18 5.28 6.27
CA LEU A 20 -0.98 4.97 7.69
C LEU A 20 -2.20 5.33 8.54
N ALA A 21 -2.83 6.47 8.27
CA ALA A 21 -4.05 6.89 8.96
C ALA A 21 -5.20 5.89 8.74
N TYR A 22 -5.39 5.41 7.51
CA TYR A 22 -6.36 4.35 7.22
C TYR A 22 -6.00 3.03 7.89
N TYR A 23 -4.72 2.65 7.93
CA TYR A 23 -4.30 1.45 8.65
C TYR A 23 -4.65 1.54 10.14
N VAL A 24 -4.37 2.68 10.80
CA VAL A 24 -4.73 2.89 12.22
C VAL A 24 -6.24 2.83 12.40
N TYR A 25 -7.00 3.56 11.59
CA TYR A 25 -8.46 3.57 11.62
C TYR A 25 -9.04 2.16 11.50
N LEU A 26 -8.53 1.38 10.53
CA LEU A 26 -9.04 0.04 10.29
C LEU A 26 -8.58 -0.97 11.35
N ARG A 27 -7.36 -0.84 11.86
CA ARG A 27 -6.88 -1.68 12.98
C ARG A 27 -7.83 -1.59 14.18
N ASP A 28 -8.33 -0.40 14.47
CA ASP A 28 -9.21 -0.13 15.61
C ASP A 28 -10.69 -0.48 15.32
N ASP A 29 -11.06 -0.69 14.06
CA ASP A 29 -12.37 -1.18 13.62
C ASP A 29 -12.25 -2.50 12.82
N PRO A 30 -12.03 -3.63 13.51
CA PRO A 30 -11.83 -4.92 12.86
C PRO A 30 -13.05 -5.42 12.09
N GLY A 31 -14.25 -4.88 12.35
CA GLY A 31 -15.46 -5.15 11.56
C GLY A 31 -15.40 -4.50 10.18
N ASN A 32 -14.74 -3.35 10.05
CA ASN A 32 -14.55 -2.67 8.77
C ASN A 32 -13.25 -3.12 8.07
N TYR A 33 -12.25 -3.51 8.86
CA TYR A 33 -11.01 -4.11 8.35
C TYR A 33 -11.22 -5.51 7.78
N ASN A 34 -12.14 -6.30 8.35
CA ASN A 34 -12.43 -7.67 7.89
C ASN A 34 -13.81 -7.83 7.21
N GLY A 35 -14.76 -6.90 7.39
CA GLY A 35 -16.19 -7.15 7.19
C GLY A 35 -16.89 -6.42 6.03
N ALA A 36 -16.15 -5.74 5.16
CA ALA A 36 -16.67 -5.26 3.87
C ALA A 36 -16.24 -6.14 2.67
N GLY A 37 -15.90 -7.42 2.91
CA GLY A 37 -15.47 -8.38 1.88
C GLY A 37 -14.00 -8.83 1.98
N ALA A 38 -13.25 -8.38 2.99
CA ALA A 38 -11.82 -8.69 3.18
C ALA A 38 -11.53 -10.05 3.86
N GLN A 39 -12.41 -11.05 3.72
CA GLN A 39 -12.19 -12.39 4.29
C GLN A 39 -11.33 -13.33 3.41
N GLY A 40 -10.96 -12.93 2.19
CA GLY A 40 -10.23 -13.81 1.25
C GLY A 40 -8.72 -13.75 1.38
N ASP A 41 -8.12 -12.61 1.00
CA ASP A 41 -6.71 -12.62 0.60
C ASP A 41 -5.73 -12.15 1.68
N GLN A 42 -6.04 -11.08 2.43
CA GLN A 42 -5.13 -10.59 3.46
C GLN A 42 -4.86 -11.64 4.54
N VAL A 43 -5.90 -12.37 4.95
CA VAL A 43 -5.77 -13.47 5.93
C VAL A 43 -4.89 -14.58 5.34
N ALA A 44 -5.12 -14.98 4.09
CA ALA A 44 -4.30 -15.98 3.41
C ALA A 44 -2.82 -15.54 3.30
N TYR A 45 -2.55 -14.27 2.99
CA TYR A 45 -1.18 -13.74 2.93
C TYR A 45 -0.48 -13.72 4.31
N VAL A 46 -1.21 -13.41 5.38
CA VAL A 46 -0.68 -13.46 6.75
C VAL A 46 -0.42 -14.92 7.18
N ASP A 47 -1.29 -15.85 6.82
CA ASP A 47 -1.09 -17.27 7.10
C ASP A 47 0.11 -17.83 6.34
N LEU A 48 0.29 -17.45 5.06
CA LEU A 48 1.48 -17.79 4.29
C LEU A 48 2.74 -17.18 4.92
N ALA A 49 2.67 -15.96 5.44
CA ALA A 49 3.77 -15.36 6.18
C ALA A 49 4.12 -16.16 7.44
N GLN A 50 3.12 -16.67 8.18
CA GLN A 50 3.38 -17.59 9.30
C GLN A 50 4.06 -18.86 8.83
N GLN A 51 3.62 -19.44 7.71
CA GLN A 51 4.25 -20.65 7.17
C GLN A 51 5.72 -20.41 6.79
N ILE A 52 6.05 -19.25 6.24
CA ILE A 52 7.43 -18.86 5.95
C ILE A 52 8.23 -18.73 7.26
N LEU A 53 7.69 -18.03 8.27
CA LEU A 53 8.37 -17.84 9.56
C LEU A 53 8.62 -19.16 10.31
N HIS A 54 7.72 -20.13 10.17
CA HIS A 54 7.82 -21.43 10.83
C HIS A 54 8.50 -22.50 9.96
N GLY A 55 8.95 -22.14 8.75
CA GLY A 55 9.58 -23.09 7.82
C GLY A 55 8.65 -24.20 7.33
N THR A 56 7.33 -24.00 7.42
CA THR A 56 6.30 -24.97 7.02
C THR A 56 5.72 -24.71 5.63
N TRP A 57 6.21 -23.68 4.93
CA TRP A 57 5.73 -23.34 3.59
C TRP A 57 6.11 -24.40 2.56
N GLN A 58 5.10 -25.04 1.96
CA GLN A 58 5.26 -26.10 0.96
C GLN A 58 5.17 -25.60 -0.49
N GLY A 59 5.21 -24.29 -0.71
CA GLY A 59 5.28 -23.72 -2.07
C GLY A 59 3.95 -23.72 -2.81
N ALA A 60 2.85 -23.28 -2.17
CA ALA A 60 1.57 -23.07 -2.86
C ALA A 60 1.77 -22.14 -4.08
N VAL A 61 1.75 -22.72 -5.29
CA VAL A 61 2.14 -22.10 -6.57
C VAL A 61 1.31 -20.86 -6.92
N HIS A 62 0.10 -20.74 -6.35
CA HIS A 62 -0.82 -19.63 -6.60
C HIS A 62 -0.44 -18.32 -5.91
N TYR A 63 0.48 -18.32 -4.94
CA TYR A 63 0.93 -17.11 -4.25
C TYR A 63 2.42 -16.89 -4.50
N MET A 64 2.77 -15.81 -5.22
CA MET A 64 4.17 -15.38 -5.33
C MET A 64 4.71 -15.08 -3.91
N PRO A 65 5.88 -15.61 -3.52
CA PRO A 65 6.38 -15.50 -2.14
C PRO A 65 6.76 -14.08 -1.70
N GLY A 66 6.88 -13.14 -2.64
CA GLY A 66 7.33 -11.78 -2.35
C GLY A 66 6.49 -11.08 -1.29
N LEU A 67 5.16 -11.09 -1.44
CA LEU A 67 4.27 -10.41 -0.49
C LEU A 67 4.21 -11.11 0.88
N PRO A 68 4.02 -12.45 0.97
CA PRO A 68 4.19 -13.19 2.22
C PRO A 68 5.53 -12.97 2.93
N ALA A 69 6.64 -12.90 2.20
CA ALA A 69 7.96 -12.70 2.78
C ALA A 69 8.13 -11.29 3.36
N VAL A 70 7.57 -10.26 2.72
CA VAL A 70 7.53 -8.90 3.25
C VAL A 70 6.70 -8.83 4.53
N ILE A 71 5.57 -9.56 4.58
CA ILE A 71 4.72 -9.68 5.79
C ILE A 71 5.45 -10.42 6.92
N ALA A 72 6.18 -11.49 6.59
CA ALA A 72 6.98 -12.22 7.56
C ALA A 72 8.07 -11.30 8.15
N LEU A 73 8.77 -10.57 7.30
CA LEU A 73 9.81 -9.63 7.71
C LEU A 73 9.24 -8.48 8.56
N SER A 74 8.08 -7.94 8.21
CA SER A 74 7.44 -6.86 8.98
C SER A 74 7.04 -7.33 10.37
N GLN A 75 6.51 -8.54 10.51
CA GLN A 75 6.19 -9.11 11.82
C GLN A 75 7.44 -9.26 12.69
N VAL A 76 8.56 -9.72 12.12
CA VAL A 76 9.83 -9.88 12.84
C VAL A 76 10.40 -8.53 13.29
N LEU A 77 10.35 -7.50 12.43
CA LEU A 77 10.97 -6.21 12.71
C LEU A 77 10.08 -5.26 13.54
N LEU A 78 8.77 -5.33 13.36
CA LEU A 78 7.82 -4.33 13.86
C LEU A 78 6.75 -4.91 14.80
N GLY A 79 6.72 -6.23 14.99
CA GLY A 79 5.75 -6.92 15.85
C GLY A 79 4.32 -6.98 15.31
N ASP A 80 4.03 -6.29 14.21
CA ASP A 80 2.73 -6.34 13.52
C ASP A 80 2.94 -6.64 12.01
N PRO A 81 2.49 -7.81 11.52
CA PRO A 81 2.59 -8.17 10.11
C PRO A 81 1.91 -7.16 9.18
N ARG A 82 0.81 -6.55 9.64
CA ARG A 82 -0.04 -5.64 8.86
C ARG A 82 0.54 -4.23 8.77
N LEU A 83 1.26 -3.80 9.80
CA LEU A 83 1.91 -2.49 9.80
C LEU A 83 2.94 -2.38 8.68
N GLY A 84 3.80 -3.38 8.51
CA GLY A 84 4.81 -3.31 7.44
C GLY A 84 4.20 -3.39 6.04
N LEU A 85 3.06 -4.07 5.87
CA LEU A 85 2.30 -3.97 4.62
C LEU A 85 1.82 -2.56 4.36
N ALA A 86 1.19 -1.91 5.33
CA ALA A 86 0.72 -0.54 5.21
C ALA A 86 1.89 0.43 4.91
N VAL A 87 3.05 0.21 5.52
CA VAL A 87 4.27 0.98 5.22
C VAL A 87 4.73 0.75 3.78
N VAL A 88 4.89 -0.50 3.34
CA VAL A 88 5.35 -0.81 1.97
C VAL A 88 4.37 -0.29 0.93
N GLN A 89 3.07 -0.54 1.11
CA GLN A 89 2.04 -0.05 0.19
C GLN A 89 1.92 1.47 0.22
N GLY A 90 2.08 2.10 1.38
CA GLY A 90 2.15 3.56 1.48
C GLY A 90 3.35 4.12 0.70
N LEU A 91 4.51 3.47 0.76
CA LEU A 91 5.70 3.88 0.01
C LEU A 91 5.48 3.72 -1.50
N ILE A 92 4.88 2.61 -1.93
CA ILE A 92 4.49 2.39 -3.33
C ILE A 92 3.51 3.47 -3.78
N TYR A 93 2.53 3.82 -2.96
CA TYR A 93 1.58 4.88 -3.26
C TYR A 93 2.25 6.25 -3.38
N ALA A 94 3.18 6.58 -2.47
CA ALA A 94 4.00 7.79 -2.56
C ALA A 94 4.84 7.83 -3.86
N LEU A 95 5.40 6.69 -4.27
CA LEU A 95 6.13 6.58 -5.55
C LEU A 95 5.20 6.73 -6.75
N LEU A 96 3.99 6.19 -6.70
CA LEU A 96 2.96 6.38 -7.73
C LEU A 96 2.60 7.85 -7.92
N VAL A 97 2.52 8.63 -6.84
CA VAL A 97 2.32 10.09 -6.93
C VAL A 97 3.44 10.75 -7.72
N VAL A 98 4.70 10.43 -7.39
CA VAL A 98 5.86 10.97 -8.10
C VAL A 98 5.87 10.53 -9.56
N PHE A 99 5.55 9.27 -9.83
CA PHE A 99 5.50 8.73 -11.19
C PHE A 99 4.40 9.39 -12.03
N ALA A 100 3.19 9.53 -11.49
CA ALA A 100 2.08 10.20 -12.14
C ALA A 100 2.42 11.66 -12.47
N ALA A 101 3.06 12.37 -11.54
CA ALA A 101 3.52 13.73 -11.76
C ALA A 101 4.54 13.83 -12.90
N ARG A 102 5.48 12.87 -12.97
CA ARG A 102 6.49 12.80 -14.04
C ARG A 102 5.86 12.46 -15.39
N LEU A 103 4.95 11.50 -15.42
CA LEU A 103 4.25 11.10 -16.64
C LEU A 103 3.40 12.25 -17.20
N ALA A 104 2.67 12.96 -16.32
CA ALA A 104 1.91 14.13 -16.71
C ALA A 104 2.81 15.25 -17.25
N ALA A 105 3.95 15.52 -16.60
CA ALA A 105 4.93 16.48 -17.10
C ALA A 105 5.43 16.14 -18.50
N MET A 106 5.73 14.86 -18.76
CA MET A 106 6.20 14.37 -20.05
C MET A 106 5.13 14.46 -21.15
N ALA A 107 3.87 14.18 -20.81
CA ALA A 107 2.77 14.16 -21.78
C ALA A 107 2.14 15.53 -22.05
N PHE A 108 2.01 16.37 -21.02
CA PHE A 108 1.20 17.60 -21.05
C PHE A 108 1.96 18.84 -20.55
N GLY A 109 3.25 18.71 -20.24
CA GLY A 109 4.12 19.79 -19.78
C GLY A 109 4.14 19.98 -18.26
N ASP A 110 5.16 20.68 -17.77
CA ASP A 110 5.51 20.80 -16.34
C ASP A 110 4.39 21.32 -15.43
N THR A 111 3.46 22.12 -15.97
CA THR A 111 2.34 22.69 -15.21
C THR A 111 1.35 21.61 -14.76
N SER A 112 1.20 20.52 -15.52
CA SER A 112 0.27 19.42 -15.21
C SER A 112 0.75 18.52 -14.07
N SER A 113 2.06 18.51 -13.79
CA SER A 113 2.68 17.61 -12.81
C SER A 113 2.11 17.72 -11.40
N VAL A 114 1.87 18.95 -10.94
CA VAL A 114 1.35 19.21 -9.58
C VAL A 114 -0.12 18.79 -9.47
N TRP A 115 -0.90 18.99 -10.54
CA TRP A 115 -2.29 18.57 -10.58
C TRP A 115 -2.41 17.05 -10.58
N ALA A 116 -1.58 16.35 -11.37
CA ALA A 116 -1.51 14.90 -11.34
C ALA A 116 -1.07 14.37 -9.97
N ALA A 117 -0.05 14.99 -9.36
CA ALA A 117 0.40 14.64 -8.02
C ALA A 117 -0.71 14.81 -6.98
N GLY A 118 -1.45 15.91 -7.02
CA GLY A 118 -2.57 16.16 -6.12
C GLY A 118 -3.73 15.19 -6.34
N ALA A 119 -4.12 14.97 -7.59
CA ALA A 119 -5.22 14.07 -7.94
C ALA A 119 -4.94 12.61 -7.51
N VAL A 120 -3.70 12.15 -7.68
CA VAL A 120 -3.31 10.81 -7.24
C VAL A 120 -3.09 10.78 -5.73
N GLY A 121 -2.34 11.72 -5.17
CA GLY A 121 -1.89 11.68 -3.77
C GLY A 121 -2.93 12.04 -2.72
N LEU A 122 -4.02 12.71 -3.11
CA LEU A 122 -5.16 13.01 -2.24
C LEU A 122 -6.36 12.10 -2.53
N ASN A 123 -6.18 11.01 -3.26
CA ASN A 123 -7.26 10.09 -3.58
C ASN A 123 -7.54 9.17 -2.36
N PRO A 124 -8.70 9.31 -1.69
CA PRO A 124 -9.02 8.52 -0.50
C PRO A 124 -9.08 7.02 -0.78
N ALA A 125 -9.55 6.61 -1.96
CA ALA A 125 -9.68 5.20 -2.34
C ALA A 125 -8.31 4.53 -2.45
N LEU A 126 -7.34 5.18 -3.10
CA LEU A 126 -5.98 4.62 -3.24
C LEU A 126 -5.31 4.44 -1.88
N GLY A 127 -5.44 5.40 -0.96
CA GLY A 127 -4.90 5.26 0.39
C GLY A 127 -5.61 4.16 1.20
N TYR A 128 -6.92 4.01 1.05
CA TYR A 128 -7.70 2.95 1.69
C TYR A 128 -7.30 1.56 1.20
N TYR A 129 -7.23 1.36 -0.13
CA TYR A 129 -6.79 0.09 -0.73
C TYR A 129 -5.34 -0.25 -0.39
N ALA A 130 -4.45 0.74 -0.38
CA ALA A 130 -3.07 0.57 0.06
C ALA A 130 -2.99 0.12 1.53
N ALA A 131 -3.84 0.65 2.41
CA ALA A 131 -3.87 0.28 3.83
C ALA A 131 -4.42 -1.13 4.06
N GLN A 132 -5.32 -1.58 3.18
CA GLN A 132 -5.84 -2.95 3.17
C GLN A 132 -4.95 -3.94 2.40
N ALA A 133 -3.81 -3.51 1.86
CA ALA A 133 -2.94 -4.37 1.04
C ALA A 133 -3.72 -5.23 0.03
N LEU A 134 -4.83 -4.68 -0.51
CA LEU A 134 -5.70 -5.39 -1.44
C LEU A 134 -4.92 -5.57 -2.74
N THR A 135 -4.38 -6.75 -2.95
CA THR A 135 -4.01 -7.20 -4.30
C THR A 135 -5.30 -7.56 -5.00
N GLU A 136 -5.62 -6.86 -6.08
CA GLU A 136 -6.72 -7.20 -6.99
C GLU A 136 -6.46 -8.57 -7.65
N PHE A 137 -6.62 -9.67 -6.91
CA PHE A 137 -6.76 -10.98 -7.50
C PHE A 137 -8.08 -11.60 -7.10
N LEU A 138 -9.07 -11.20 -7.90
CA LEU A 138 -10.26 -11.96 -8.28
C LEU A 138 -11.35 -12.07 -7.22
N THR A 139 -12.44 -11.34 -7.48
CA THR A 139 -13.77 -11.95 -7.40
C THR A 139 -13.70 -13.37 -7.98
N ALA A 140 -13.84 -14.37 -7.12
CA ALA A 140 -14.36 -15.67 -7.55
C ALA A 140 -15.84 -15.53 -7.90
#